data_AF-G7YK92-F1
#
_entry.id   AF-G7YK92-F1
#
_cell.length_a   1.000
_cell.length_b   1.000
_cell.length_c   1.000
_cell.angle_alpha   90.00
_cell.angle_beta   90.00
_cell.angle_gamma   90.00
#
_symmetry.space_group_name_H-M   'P 1'
#
loop_
_entity.id
_entity.type
_entity.pdbx_description
1 polymer ?
#
loop_
_entity_poly.entity_id
_entity_poly.type
_entity_poly.pdbx_seq_one_letter_code
_entity_poly.pdbx_strand_id
1 'polypeptide(L)'
;MALADLAGYPAHRESARPEIVDFVERPVGHLDEFNLHWTRNVENAVKPVTNGIKCGPVQIDFNHGTTTLAFKFSGGAIIATDSRASSGSYIASATTDKILIINKYLLGTMAGGAADCAYWERVLSKQCRLFELRNKERMSVAAASKLLANMLYEYKGAGLSIGTTIVGWDKKGAGIYYVDDDGQRFTGDLFSVGSGSTYAYGVLDTMYKYDMKNEEAYELARRAIYHATHRDAASGGFINLASVLPRMKLYGYILSSNLSILLLNRDWQIRQAFQTALTLLQPKLVFILGDIFDEGSWIGDADFRSHLERYHYIFQHDRSKIIVKNVVGNHDIGFHYAIYPYVDNRFRRKMTPSRNSSSVRLWSHAGVHYVMANSMAFEGDECYLCSEAERNVHAIAYRLQCMPVNRSPTAVARCPLEEDYSQPKSFVDLDSDTSRPDSYTRPILLQHFPLYRDTESSCSSQPADAMPHTGRLKKYRPRWDCLSLEASQKVSSGITRFRIAAALAELTKHGLAICDQRSGDEIAHDRNTAIGCPERTYERH
;
A
#
# COMPACT_ATOMS: atom_id res chain seq x y z
N MET A 1 -18.41 -26.91 -11.17
CA MET A 1 -18.22 -28.01 -10.19
C MET A 1 -18.74 -29.29 -10.82
N ALA A 2 -18.12 -30.43 -10.52
CA ALA A 2 -18.27 -31.76 -11.15
C ALA A 2 -17.39 -32.03 -12.39
N LEU A 3 -16.07 -32.18 -12.15
CA LEU A 3 -15.16 -33.17 -12.78
C LEU A 3 -13.76 -33.13 -12.13
N ALA A 4 -13.70 -32.88 -10.81
CA ALA A 4 -12.46 -32.82 -10.04
C ALA A 4 -12.10 -34.15 -9.33
N ASP A 5 -13.01 -35.14 -9.32
CA ASP A 5 -12.86 -36.37 -8.53
C ASP A 5 -12.18 -37.55 -9.26
N LEU A 6 -11.85 -37.41 -10.56
CA LEU A 6 -11.33 -38.54 -11.37
C LEU A 6 -9.80 -38.51 -11.62
N ALA A 7 -9.08 -37.51 -11.10
CA ALA A 7 -7.63 -37.37 -11.34
C ALA A 7 -6.75 -37.42 -10.06
N GLY A 8 -7.31 -37.68 -8.88
CA GLY A 8 -6.51 -37.94 -7.68
C GLY A 8 -5.64 -36.79 -7.18
N TYR A 9 -6.06 -35.53 -7.36
CA TYR A 9 -5.38 -34.36 -6.78
C TYR A 9 -6.28 -33.62 -5.78
N PRO A 10 -5.73 -33.15 -4.64
CA PRO A 10 -6.52 -32.56 -3.56
C PRO A 10 -7.11 -31.20 -3.97
N ALA A 11 -8.43 -31.09 -3.80
CA ALA A 11 -9.18 -29.84 -3.92
C ALA A 11 -9.06 -29.03 -2.62
N HIS A 12 -8.03 -28.20 -2.50
CA HIS A 12 -8.03 -27.05 -1.60
C HIS A 12 -6.94 -26.05 -2.00
N ARG A 13 -7.34 -24.79 -2.24
CA ARG A 13 -6.45 -23.64 -2.07
C ARG A 13 -6.21 -23.51 -0.57
N GLU A 14 -5.16 -24.15 -0.07
CA GLU A 14 -4.47 -23.57 1.07
C GLU A 14 -3.73 -22.33 0.56
N SER A 15 -4.00 -21.20 1.20
CA SER A 15 -3.13 -20.04 1.18
C SER A 15 -1.73 -20.49 1.60
N ALA A 16 -0.90 -20.84 0.62
CA ALA A 16 0.50 -21.10 0.85
C ALA A 16 1.10 -19.83 1.48
N ARG A 17 1.71 -20.01 2.65
CA ARG A 17 2.51 -19.04 3.37
C ARG A 17 3.55 -18.44 2.41
N PRO A 18 3.97 -17.18 2.57
CA PRO A 18 5.12 -16.65 1.85
C PRO A 18 6.38 -17.28 2.44
N GLU A 19 6.64 -18.53 2.09
CA GLU A 19 7.96 -19.11 2.28
C GLU A 19 8.92 -18.43 1.31
N ILE A 20 10.09 -18.14 1.85
CA ILE A 20 11.26 -17.54 1.23
C ILE A 20 11.42 -18.09 -0.20
N VAL A 21 11.25 -17.22 -1.20
CA VAL A 21 11.55 -17.61 -2.58
C VAL A 21 13.05 -17.45 -2.79
N ASP A 22 13.79 -18.50 -2.45
CA ASP A 22 14.95 -18.89 -3.25
C ASP A 22 14.49 -18.98 -4.72
N PHE A 23 15.37 -18.60 -5.64
CA PHE A 23 15.11 -18.57 -7.09
C PHE A 23 14.44 -19.86 -7.59
N VAL A 24 13.11 -19.86 -7.71
CA VAL A 24 12.38 -20.97 -8.34
C VAL A 24 12.26 -20.65 -9.83
N GLU A 25 13.07 -21.34 -10.65
CA GLU A 25 12.74 -21.53 -12.06
C GLU A 25 11.38 -22.22 -12.13
N ARG A 26 10.36 -21.53 -12.63
CA ARG A 26 9.07 -22.16 -12.91
C ARG A 26 9.17 -22.95 -14.21
N PRO A 27 8.87 -24.26 -14.21
CA PRO A 27 8.78 -25.01 -15.46
C PRO A 27 7.63 -24.47 -16.32
N VAL A 28 7.89 -24.39 -17.63
CA VAL A 28 6.90 -24.03 -18.66
C VAL A 28 5.89 -25.17 -18.77
N GLY A 29 4.74 -25.02 -18.12
CA GLY A 29 3.61 -25.95 -18.26
C GLY A 29 2.75 -25.56 -19.47
N HIS A 30 2.51 -26.51 -20.37
CA HIS A 30 1.39 -26.42 -21.31
C HIS A 30 0.08 -26.54 -20.53
N LEU A 31 -0.88 -25.65 -20.81
CA LEU A 31 -2.26 -25.85 -20.35
C LEU A 31 -2.93 -26.87 -21.27
N ASP A 32 -3.20 -28.05 -20.73
CA ASP A 32 -3.97 -29.11 -21.40
C ASP A 32 -5.45 -28.72 -21.50
N GLU A 33 -6.06 -29.06 -22.64
CA GLU A 33 -7.46 -28.82 -22.99
C GLU A 33 -8.41 -29.66 -22.13
N PHE A 34 -9.55 -29.11 -21.69
CA PHE A 34 -10.79 -29.89 -21.55
C PHE A 34 -12.07 -29.05 -21.71
N ASN A 35 -13.07 -29.71 -22.30
CA ASN A 35 -14.35 -29.26 -22.82
C ASN A 35 -15.19 -28.32 -21.92
N LEU A 36 -15.71 -27.24 -22.53
CA LEU A 36 -16.82 -26.46 -21.99
C LEU A 36 -18.14 -26.94 -22.61
N HIS A 37 -18.96 -27.62 -21.81
CA HIS A 37 -20.36 -27.87 -22.13
C HIS A 37 -21.16 -26.56 -22.01
N TRP A 38 -21.74 -26.13 -23.13
CA TRP A 38 -22.69 -25.02 -23.18
C TRP A 38 -24.07 -25.49 -22.72
N THR A 39 -24.60 -24.93 -21.64
CA THR A 39 -26.06 -24.93 -21.38
C THR A 39 -26.68 -23.68 -21.97
N ARG A 40 -27.56 -23.86 -22.96
CA ARG A 40 -28.45 -22.81 -23.47
C ARG A 40 -29.59 -22.60 -22.47
N ASN A 41 -29.74 -21.36 -21.99
CA ASN A 41 -31.02 -20.68 -21.81
C ASN A 41 -30.80 -19.28 -21.21
N VAL A 42 -30.51 -18.31 -22.09
CA VAL A 42 -30.56 -16.89 -21.76
C VAL A 42 -31.28 -16.15 -22.89
N GLU A 43 -32.45 -16.65 -23.30
CA GLU A 43 -33.21 -16.06 -24.42
C GLU A 43 -33.91 -14.75 -24.04
N ASN A 44 -34.05 -14.44 -22.74
CA ASN A 44 -34.90 -13.31 -22.28
C ASN A 44 -34.19 -12.23 -21.44
N ALA A 45 -32.87 -12.29 -21.24
CA ALA A 45 -32.14 -11.30 -20.42
C ALA A 45 -31.35 -10.26 -21.22
N VAL A 46 -31.25 -10.41 -22.55
CA VAL A 46 -30.41 -9.56 -23.40
C VAL A 46 -31.30 -8.70 -24.29
N LYS A 47 -31.30 -7.38 -24.05
CA LYS A 47 -31.91 -6.41 -24.96
C LYS A 47 -30.95 -6.19 -26.15
N PRO A 48 -31.45 -6.10 -27.39
CA PRO A 48 -30.62 -5.79 -28.55
C PRO A 48 -30.02 -4.38 -28.42
N VAL A 49 -28.71 -4.27 -28.55
CA VAL A 49 -27.97 -3.00 -28.48
C VAL A 49 -27.75 -2.48 -29.90
N THR A 50 -27.95 -1.18 -30.13
CA THR A 50 -27.86 -0.56 -31.48
C THR A 50 -26.43 -0.49 -32.04
N ASN A 51 -25.41 -0.62 -31.18
CA ASN A 51 -23.99 -0.62 -31.52
C ASN A 51 -23.35 -1.91 -30.96
N GLY A 52 -22.42 -2.55 -31.69
CA GLY A 52 -21.72 -3.77 -31.26
C GLY A 52 -21.46 -4.78 -32.38
N ILE A 53 -20.66 -5.82 -32.09
CA ILE A 53 -20.35 -6.89 -33.05
C ILE A 53 -21.62 -7.73 -33.27
N LYS A 54 -22.02 -7.89 -34.54
CA LYS A 54 -23.24 -8.60 -34.92
C LYS A 54 -22.96 -10.09 -35.05
N CYS A 55 -23.49 -10.90 -34.13
CA CYS A 55 -23.46 -12.36 -34.20
C CYS A 55 -24.87 -12.90 -34.41
N GLY A 56 -25.29 -13.05 -35.67
CA GLY A 56 -26.66 -13.44 -36.01
C GLY A 56 -27.69 -12.35 -35.66
N PRO A 57 -28.84 -12.68 -35.02
CA PRO A 57 -29.84 -11.68 -34.62
C PRO A 57 -29.46 -10.88 -33.37
N VAL A 58 -28.37 -11.25 -32.68
CA VAL A 58 -27.94 -10.63 -31.42
C VAL A 58 -26.76 -9.68 -31.69
N GLN A 59 -26.92 -8.43 -31.28
CA GLN A 59 -25.83 -7.45 -31.20
C GLN A 59 -25.31 -7.42 -29.76
N ILE A 60 -24.04 -7.78 -29.57
CA ILE A 60 -23.37 -7.73 -28.27
C ILE A 60 -22.37 -6.58 -28.29
N ASP A 61 -22.59 -5.60 -27.42
CA ASP A 61 -21.64 -4.50 -27.19
C ASP A 61 -20.67 -4.89 -26.07
N PHE A 62 -19.52 -5.44 -26.45
CA PHE A 62 -18.43 -5.67 -25.50
C PHE A 62 -17.75 -4.33 -25.23
N ASN A 63 -18.30 -3.55 -24.30
CA ASN A 63 -17.58 -2.42 -23.73
C ASN A 63 -16.41 -2.94 -22.88
N HIS A 64 -15.26 -3.05 -23.55
CA HIS A 64 -13.99 -3.41 -22.98
C HIS A 64 -13.16 -2.14 -22.79
N GLY A 65 -12.60 -1.94 -21.60
CA GLY A 65 -11.55 -0.96 -21.40
C GLY A 65 -10.31 -1.58 -20.78
N THR A 66 -9.20 -0.98 -21.12
CA THR A 66 -7.86 -1.51 -20.90
C THR A 66 -6.87 -0.38 -21.11
N THR A 67 -5.80 -0.38 -20.34
CA THR A 67 -4.63 0.41 -20.65
C THR A 67 -3.43 -0.52 -20.70
N THR A 68 -2.81 -0.62 -21.86
CA THR A 68 -1.51 -1.23 -22.04
C THR A 68 -0.53 -0.17 -22.54
N LEU A 69 0.74 -0.31 -22.19
CA LEU A 69 1.82 0.50 -22.73
C LEU A 69 3.08 -0.33 -22.90
N ALA A 70 3.91 0.07 -23.85
CA ALA A 70 5.25 -0.46 -24.00
C ALA A 70 6.19 0.61 -24.54
N PHE A 71 7.44 0.64 -24.06
CA PHE A 71 8.46 1.54 -24.58
C PHE A 71 9.87 0.96 -24.50
N LYS A 72 10.74 1.38 -25.42
CA LYS A 72 12.16 1.03 -25.45
C LYS A 72 12.95 1.97 -24.55
N PHE A 73 14.04 1.50 -23.98
CA PHE A 73 14.99 2.33 -23.25
C PHE A 73 16.39 1.70 -23.37
N SER A 74 17.42 2.37 -22.84
CA SER A 74 18.82 1.98 -22.99
C SER A 74 19.12 0.53 -22.60
N GLY A 75 18.39 -0.02 -21.63
CA GLY A 75 18.54 -1.38 -21.15
C GLY A 75 17.71 -2.44 -21.89
N GLY A 76 16.66 -2.05 -22.64
CA GLY A 76 15.55 -2.97 -22.88
C GLY A 76 14.32 -2.42 -23.59
N ALA A 77 13.23 -3.15 -23.42
CA ALA A 77 11.88 -2.65 -23.52
C ALA A 77 11.08 -2.99 -22.25
N ILE A 78 10.14 -2.11 -21.88
CA ILE A 78 9.19 -2.31 -20.80
C ILE A 78 7.80 -2.50 -21.39
N ILE A 79 7.00 -3.33 -20.74
CA ILE A 79 5.56 -3.51 -20.97
C ILE A 79 4.87 -3.28 -19.63
N ALA A 80 3.80 -2.50 -19.59
CA ALA A 80 2.95 -2.40 -18.41
C ALA A 80 1.47 -2.39 -18.80
N THR A 81 0.64 -2.97 -17.95
CA THR A 81 -0.81 -3.08 -18.18
C THR A 81 -1.58 -2.89 -16.88
N ASP A 82 -2.82 -2.45 -16.98
CA ASP A 82 -3.80 -2.62 -15.91
C ASP A 82 -4.32 -4.08 -15.86
N SER A 83 -5.23 -4.40 -14.94
CA SER A 83 -5.79 -5.75 -14.78
C SER A 83 -7.32 -5.83 -14.71
N ARG A 84 -8.02 -4.70 -14.87
CA ARG A 84 -9.49 -4.67 -14.86
C ARG A 84 -10.05 -5.20 -16.17
N ALA A 85 -11.03 -6.09 -16.12
CA ALA A 85 -11.83 -6.49 -17.27
C ALA A 85 -13.31 -6.15 -16.99
N SER A 86 -13.91 -5.36 -17.87
CA SER A 86 -15.31 -4.94 -17.81
C SER A 86 -16.18 -5.69 -18.82
N SER A 87 -17.46 -5.80 -18.50
CA SER A 87 -18.53 -6.19 -19.42
C SER A 87 -19.63 -5.14 -19.32
N GLY A 88 -19.56 -4.11 -20.16
CA GLY A 88 -20.39 -2.92 -19.95
C GLY A 88 -19.87 -2.10 -18.77
N SER A 89 -20.81 -1.56 -17.98
CA SER A 89 -20.52 -0.86 -16.73
C SER A 89 -20.17 -1.80 -15.57
N TYR A 90 -20.30 -3.12 -15.76
CA TYR A 90 -20.00 -4.12 -14.73
C TYR A 90 -18.53 -4.55 -14.79
N ILE A 91 -17.83 -4.53 -13.66
CA ILE A 91 -16.47 -5.05 -13.54
C ILE A 91 -16.55 -6.56 -13.39
N ALA A 92 -16.20 -7.30 -14.45
CA ALA A 92 -16.23 -8.76 -14.46
C ALA A 92 -15.05 -9.37 -13.70
N SER A 93 -13.87 -8.76 -13.80
CA SER A 93 -12.67 -9.19 -13.09
C SER A 93 -11.78 -7.99 -12.79
N ALA A 94 -11.10 -8.01 -11.64
CA ALA A 94 -10.12 -6.99 -11.25
C ALA A 94 -8.67 -7.49 -11.39
N THR A 95 -8.44 -8.74 -11.76
CA THR A 95 -7.12 -9.42 -11.71
C THR A 95 -6.77 -10.12 -13.02
N THR A 96 -7.27 -9.64 -14.16
CA THR A 96 -7.00 -10.25 -15.46
C THR A 96 -5.58 -9.90 -15.91
N ASP A 97 -4.79 -10.91 -16.26
CA ASP A 97 -3.46 -10.71 -16.83
C ASP A 97 -3.57 -10.31 -18.30
N LYS A 98 -3.03 -9.13 -18.63
CA LYS A 98 -3.05 -8.56 -19.99
C LYS A 98 -1.68 -8.56 -20.67
N ILE A 99 -0.65 -9.08 -20.01
CA ILE A 99 0.64 -9.39 -20.62
C ILE A 99 0.61 -10.87 -20.98
N LEU A 100 0.62 -11.17 -22.27
CA LEU A 100 0.52 -12.52 -22.78
C LEU A 100 1.91 -13.03 -23.17
N ILE A 101 2.27 -14.20 -22.66
CA ILE A 101 3.57 -14.81 -22.95
C ILE A 101 3.47 -15.60 -24.24
N ILE A 102 4.04 -15.08 -25.32
CA ILE A 102 4.07 -15.76 -26.62
C ILE A 102 5.14 -16.85 -26.59
N ASN A 103 6.37 -16.53 -26.17
CA ASN A 103 7.44 -17.51 -26.00
C ASN A 103 8.54 -16.99 -25.04
N LYS A 104 9.68 -17.70 -24.98
CA LYS A 104 10.83 -17.34 -24.12
C LYS A 104 11.54 -16.03 -24.50
N TYR A 105 11.17 -15.36 -25.58
CA TYR A 105 11.78 -14.12 -26.06
C TYR A 105 10.78 -13.05 -26.58
N LEU A 106 9.48 -13.35 -26.62
CA LEU A 106 8.39 -12.51 -27.13
C LEU A 106 7.24 -12.43 -26.11
N LEU A 107 6.74 -11.22 -25.93
CA LEU A 107 5.54 -10.91 -25.15
C LEU A 107 4.56 -10.15 -26.04
N GLY A 108 3.27 -10.32 -25.78
CA GLY A 108 2.20 -9.53 -26.37
C GLY A 108 1.31 -8.89 -25.31
N THR A 109 0.42 -8.00 -25.74
CA THR A 109 -0.50 -7.29 -24.84
C THR A 109 -1.93 -7.49 -25.27
N MET A 110 -2.82 -7.75 -24.33
CA MET A 110 -4.24 -7.87 -24.59
C MET A 110 -4.95 -6.52 -24.44
N ALA A 111 -5.34 -5.90 -25.55
CA ALA A 111 -6.31 -4.79 -25.57
C ALA A 111 -7.30 -4.99 -26.71
N GLY A 112 -8.60 -4.84 -26.42
CA GLY A 112 -9.71 -5.22 -27.31
C GLY A 112 -10.50 -6.40 -26.75
N GLY A 113 -10.99 -7.26 -27.62
CA GLY A 113 -11.65 -8.51 -27.26
C GLY A 113 -10.69 -9.47 -26.56
N ALA A 114 -10.95 -9.77 -25.29
CA ALA A 114 -10.08 -10.64 -24.50
C ALA A 114 -9.92 -12.05 -25.12
N ALA A 115 -11.00 -12.59 -25.67
CA ALA A 115 -10.99 -13.88 -26.36
C ALA A 115 -10.14 -13.83 -27.64
N ASP A 116 -10.30 -12.79 -28.46
CA ASP A 116 -9.61 -12.64 -29.73
C ASP A 116 -8.09 -12.49 -29.52
N CYS A 117 -7.69 -11.61 -28.61
CA CYS A 117 -6.27 -11.39 -28.28
C CYS A 117 -5.62 -12.68 -27.78
N ALA A 118 -6.25 -13.34 -26.79
CA ALA A 118 -5.71 -14.57 -26.20
C ALA A 118 -5.60 -15.70 -27.24
N TYR A 119 -6.60 -15.83 -28.12
CA TYR A 119 -6.61 -16.85 -29.17
C TYR A 119 -5.50 -16.61 -30.20
N TRP A 120 -5.45 -15.41 -30.80
CA TRP A 120 -4.54 -15.13 -31.91
C TRP A 120 -3.07 -15.07 -31.47
N GLU A 121 -2.80 -14.59 -30.26
CA GLU A 121 -1.44 -14.63 -29.70
C GLU A 121 -0.99 -16.06 -29.37
N ARG A 122 -1.92 -16.94 -28.95
CA ARG A 122 -1.63 -18.38 -28.79
C ARG A 122 -1.36 -19.05 -30.14
N VAL A 123 -2.11 -18.70 -31.19
CA VAL A 123 -1.83 -19.16 -32.56
C VAL A 123 -0.46 -18.68 -33.02
N LEU A 124 -0.12 -17.41 -32.78
CA LEU A 124 1.21 -16.87 -33.07
C LEU A 124 2.32 -17.62 -32.34
N SER A 125 2.13 -17.94 -31.06
CA SER A 125 3.08 -18.75 -30.26
C SER A 125 3.38 -20.09 -30.94
N LYS A 126 2.33 -20.81 -31.37
CA LYS A 126 2.47 -22.07 -32.12
C LYS A 126 3.27 -21.88 -33.40
N GLN A 127 2.97 -20.84 -34.18
CA GLN A 127 3.68 -20.58 -35.44
C GLN A 127 5.14 -20.20 -35.22
N CYS A 128 5.45 -19.37 -34.20
CA CYS A 128 6.82 -19.06 -33.81
C CYS A 128 7.60 -20.31 -33.45
N ARG A 129 6.98 -21.27 -32.73
CA ARG A 129 7.62 -22.53 -32.37
C ARG A 129 7.86 -23.44 -33.57
N LEU A 130 6.90 -23.54 -34.49
CA LEU A 130 7.05 -24.31 -35.72
C LEU A 130 8.17 -23.75 -36.62
N PHE A 131 8.26 -22.43 -36.74
CA PHE A 131 9.35 -21.78 -37.46
C PHE A 131 10.72 -22.11 -36.85
N GLU A 132 10.83 -22.04 -35.52
CA GLU A 132 12.06 -22.36 -34.80
C GLU A 132 12.51 -23.80 -35.04
N LEU A 133 11.57 -24.76 -35.03
CA LEU A 133 11.87 -26.17 -35.29
C LEU A 133 12.32 -26.43 -36.74
N ARG A 134 11.71 -25.74 -37.72
CA ARG A 134 12.05 -25.90 -39.14
C ARG A 134 13.40 -25.29 -39.50
N ASN A 135 13.65 -24.07 -39.03
CA ASN A 135 14.82 -23.28 -39.44
C ASN A 135 15.99 -23.39 -38.47
N LYS A 136 15.80 -24.05 -37.31
CA LYS A 136 16.78 -24.14 -36.20
C LYS A 136 17.23 -22.75 -35.71
N GLU A 137 16.39 -21.74 -35.92
CA GLU A 137 16.65 -20.35 -35.58
C GLU A 137 15.36 -19.70 -35.05
N ARG A 138 15.50 -18.81 -34.06
CA ARG A 138 14.38 -18.07 -33.48
C ARG A 138 13.82 -17.05 -34.47
N MET A 139 12.51 -16.86 -34.44
CA MET A 139 11.83 -15.84 -35.24
C MET A 139 12.19 -14.44 -34.70
N SER A 140 12.39 -13.47 -35.59
CA SER A 140 12.60 -12.07 -35.16
C SER A 140 11.28 -11.43 -34.69
N VAL A 141 11.36 -10.36 -33.89
CA VAL A 141 10.15 -9.64 -33.45
C VAL A 141 9.40 -9.05 -34.65
N ALA A 142 10.17 -8.60 -35.65
CA ALA A 142 9.66 -8.09 -36.90
C ALA A 142 8.88 -9.15 -37.71
N ALA A 143 9.39 -10.39 -37.76
CA ALA A 143 8.75 -11.49 -38.47
C ALA A 143 7.49 -11.98 -37.73
N ALA A 144 7.54 -12.09 -36.40
CA ALA A 144 6.39 -12.50 -35.59
C ALA A 144 5.22 -11.51 -35.73
N SER A 145 5.50 -10.21 -35.61
CA SER A 145 4.47 -9.17 -35.82
C SER A 145 3.92 -9.16 -37.25
N LYS A 146 4.74 -9.41 -38.27
CA LYS A 146 4.26 -9.49 -39.66
C LYS A 146 3.40 -10.72 -39.91
N LEU A 147 3.74 -11.85 -39.30
CA LEU A 147 2.94 -13.06 -39.37
C LEU A 147 1.57 -12.86 -38.72
N LEU A 148 1.53 -12.24 -37.53
CA LEU A 148 0.28 -11.90 -36.87
C LEU A 148 -0.60 -10.98 -37.72
N ALA A 149 -0.02 -9.89 -38.25
CA ALA A 149 -0.75 -8.96 -39.11
C ALA A 149 -1.37 -9.66 -40.33
N ASN A 150 -0.63 -10.58 -40.97
CA ASN A 150 -1.16 -11.34 -42.11
C ASN A 150 -2.30 -12.29 -41.70
N MET A 151 -2.20 -12.97 -40.54
CA MET A 151 -3.27 -13.84 -40.03
C MET A 151 -4.55 -13.04 -39.73
N LEU A 152 -4.42 -11.85 -39.12
CA LEU A 152 -5.57 -11.01 -38.80
C LEU A 152 -6.21 -10.40 -40.05
N TYR A 153 -5.40 -10.05 -41.05
CA TYR A 153 -5.90 -9.48 -42.32
C TYR A 153 -6.86 -10.42 -43.06
N GLU A 154 -6.69 -11.74 -42.95
CA GLU A 154 -7.62 -12.73 -43.53
C GLU A 154 -9.04 -12.63 -42.97
N TYR A 155 -9.18 -12.09 -41.75
CA TYR A 155 -10.45 -11.92 -41.04
C TYR A 155 -10.90 -10.45 -40.99
N LYS A 156 -10.31 -9.59 -41.82
CA LYS A 156 -10.67 -8.17 -41.88
C LYS A 156 -12.17 -8.00 -42.14
N GLY A 157 -12.82 -7.22 -41.29
CA GLY A 157 -14.26 -6.97 -41.36
C GLY A 157 -15.14 -8.09 -40.78
N ALA A 158 -14.56 -9.16 -40.23
CA ALA A 158 -15.30 -10.23 -39.54
C ALA A 158 -15.72 -9.85 -38.10
N GLY A 159 -15.35 -8.66 -37.64
CA GLY A 159 -15.69 -8.15 -36.30
C GLY A 159 -14.73 -8.59 -35.19
N LEU A 160 -13.47 -8.91 -35.51
CA LEU A 160 -12.42 -9.07 -34.50
C LEU A 160 -12.13 -7.73 -33.81
N SER A 161 -11.74 -7.77 -32.55
CA SER A 161 -11.29 -6.59 -31.79
C SER A 161 -9.93 -6.86 -31.18
N ILE A 162 -8.85 -6.37 -31.79
CA ILE A 162 -7.49 -6.65 -31.36
C ILE A 162 -6.63 -5.40 -31.56
N GLY A 163 -6.03 -4.92 -30.48
CA GLY A 163 -4.90 -4.00 -30.51
C GLY A 163 -3.80 -4.55 -29.63
N THR A 164 -2.84 -5.27 -30.22
CA THR A 164 -1.75 -5.89 -29.45
C THR A 164 -0.41 -5.26 -29.78
N THR A 165 0.44 -5.15 -28.75
CA THR A 165 1.82 -4.72 -28.90
C THR A 165 2.73 -5.92 -28.69
N ILE A 166 3.43 -6.30 -29.75
CA ILE A 166 4.42 -7.39 -29.73
C ILE A 166 5.78 -6.80 -29.37
N VAL A 167 6.35 -7.29 -28.27
CA VAL A 167 7.62 -6.82 -27.71
C VAL A 167 8.58 -7.99 -27.57
N GLY A 168 9.83 -7.77 -27.95
CA GLY A 168 10.85 -8.81 -27.86
C GLY A 168 12.27 -8.28 -28.01
N TRP A 169 13.24 -9.17 -27.84
CA TRP A 169 14.64 -8.88 -28.14
C TRP A 169 15.15 -9.83 -29.23
N ASP A 170 15.64 -9.28 -30.32
CA ASP A 170 16.24 -10.04 -31.42
C ASP A 170 17.66 -9.56 -31.76
N LYS A 171 18.22 -10.01 -32.89
CA LYS A 171 19.58 -9.67 -33.33
C LYS A 171 19.79 -8.16 -33.53
N LYS A 172 18.72 -7.38 -33.72
CA LYS A 172 18.75 -5.92 -33.88
C LYS A 172 18.53 -5.18 -32.54
N GLY A 173 18.36 -5.90 -31.44
CA GLY A 173 18.06 -5.33 -30.13
C GLY A 173 16.58 -5.43 -29.75
N ALA A 174 16.12 -4.52 -28.88
CA ALA A 174 14.72 -4.43 -28.48
C ALA A 174 13.82 -3.99 -29.65
N GLY A 175 12.80 -4.79 -29.94
CA GLY A 175 11.78 -4.50 -30.94
C GLY A 175 10.42 -4.32 -30.29
N ILE A 176 9.68 -3.29 -30.71
CA ILE A 176 8.28 -3.06 -30.36
C ILE A 176 7.50 -2.85 -31.65
N TYR A 177 6.41 -3.61 -31.79
CA TYR A 177 5.50 -3.53 -32.92
C TYR A 177 4.06 -3.52 -32.46
N TYR A 178 3.29 -2.54 -32.91
CA TYR A 178 1.84 -2.54 -32.76
C TYR A 178 1.20 -3.25 -33.94
N VAL A 179 0.19 -4.08 -33.67
CA VAL A 179 -0.62 -4.80 -34.66
C VAL A 179 -2.10 -4.69 -34.28
N ASP A 180 -2.95 -4.37 -35.25
CA ASP A 180 -4.41 -4.26 -35.07
C ASP A 180 -5.19 -5.32 -35.86
N ASP A 181 -6.51 -5.39 -35.61
CA ASP A 181 -7.46 -6.27 -36.30
C ASP A 181 -7.67 -5.93 -37.79
N ASP A 182 -7.27 -4.74 -38.24
CA ASP A 182 -7.23 -4.34 -39.64
C ASP A 182 -6.02 -4.90 -40.40
N GLY A 183 -5.10 -5.57 -39.69
CA GLY A 183 -3.84 -6.08 -40.21
C GLY A 183 -2.78 -5.00 -40.40
N GLN A 184 -2.96 -3.81 -39.82
CA GLN A 184 -1.94 -2.77 -39.82
C GLN A 184 -0.82 -3.14 -38.87
N ARG A 185 0.37 -2.61 -39.15
CA ARG A 185 1.57 -2.91 -38.38
C ARG A 185 2.50 -1.73 -38.36
N PHE A 186 2.75 -1.20 -37.17
CA PHE A 186 3.67 -0.08 -36.95
C PHE A 186 4.82 -0.49 -36.05
N THR A 187 5.95 0.18 -36.21
CA THR A 187 7.08 0.09 -35.28
C THR A 187 7.41 1.47 -34.75
N GLY A 188 7.87 1.53 -33.50
CA GLY A 188 8.11 2.77 -32.79
C GLY A 188 8.86 2.47 -31.50
N ASP A 189 9.25 3.53 -30.80
CA ASP A 189 9.94 3.42 -29.51
C ASP A 189 8.98 3.37 -28.34
N LEU A 190 7.72 3.77 -28.54
CA LEU A 190 6.71 3.83 -27.51
C LEU A 190 5.32 3.64 -28.13
N PHE A 191 4.49 2.83 -27.47
CA PHE A 191 3.07 2.69 -27.76
C PHE A 191 2.26 2.62 -26.47
N SER A 192 1.05 3.16 -26.50
CA SER A 192 0.00 2.87 -25.54
C SER A 192 -1.29 2.55 -26.28
N VAL A 193 -2.01 1.51 -25.81
CA VAL A 193 -3.18 0.94 -26.48
C VAL A 193 -4.31 0.75 -25.47
N GLY A 194 -5.54 0.91 -25.95
CA GLY A 194 -6.77 0.74 -25.17
C GLY A 194 -7.40 2.06 -24.74
N SER A 195 -8.47 1.98 -23.94
CA SER A 195 -9.31 3.11 -23.54
C SER A 195 -8.57 4.20 -22.77
N GLY A 196 -7.60 3.82 -21.91
CA GLY A 196 -6.82 4.78 -21.12
C GLY A 196 -5.52 5.24 -21.79
N SER A 197 -5.29 4.85 -23.04
CA SER A 197 -4.02 5.13 -23.76
C SER A 197 -3.70 6.62 -23.86
N THR A 198 -4.69 7.47 -24.13
CA THR A 198 -4.51 8.92 -24.26
C THR A 198 -4.01 9.58 -22.96
N TYR A 199 -4.46 9.09 -21.81
CA TYR A 199 -3.98 9.53 -20.51
C TYR A 199 -2.55 9.04 -20.23
N ALA A 200 -2.23 7.80 -20.63
CA ALA A 200 -0.88 7.25 -20.48
C ALA A 200 0.13 8.04 -21.32
N TYR A 201 -0.19 8.38 -22.58
CA TYR A 201 0.67 9.20 -23.44
C TYR A 201 1.04 10.54 -22.79
N GLY A 202 0.11 11.23 -22.12
CA GLY A 202 0.43 12.50 -21.45
C GLY A 202 1.55 12.41 -20.41
N VAL A 203 1.64 11.29 -19.69
CA VAL A 203 2.72 11.03 -18.73
C VAL A 203 3.99 10.56 -19.44
N LEU A 204 3.84 9.63 -20.37
CA LEU A 204 4.93 9.04 -21.14
C LEU A 204 5.68 10.13 -21.91
N ASP A 205 5.00 10.95 -22.70
CA ASP A 205 5.62 11.98 -23.54
C ASP A 205 6.35 13.06 -22.73
N THR A 206 5.91 13.31 -21.50
CA THR A 206 6.53 14.31 -20.62
C THR A 206 7.80 13.78 -19.94
N MET A 207 7.81 12.50 -19.56
CA MET A 207 8.84 11.95 -18.66
C MET A 207 9.77 10.95 -19.34
N TYR A 208 9.44 10.47 -20.55
CA TYR A 208 10.21 9.48 -21.28
C TYR A 208 11.58 10.02 -21.71
N LYS A 209 12.62 9.26 -21.41
CA LYS A 209 13.98 9.46 -21.91
C LYS A 209 14.59 8.11 -22.32
N TYR A 210 15.32 8.06 -23.42
CA TYR A 210 15.90 6.80 -23.87
C TYR A 210 16.99 6.29 -22.91
N ASP A 211 17.77 7.20 -22.33
CA ASP A 211 18.92 6.94 -21.45
C ASP A 211 18.56 6.72 -19.96
N MET A 212 17.33 6.28 -19.66
CA MET A 212 16.90 5.95 -18.29
C MET A 212 17.58 4.70 -17.74
N LYS A 213 17.75 4.66 -16.41
CA LYS A 213 18.08 3.42 -15.67
C LYS A 213 16.86 2.50 -15.59
N ASN A 214 17.08 1.22 -15.29
CA ASN A 214 16.00 0.23 -15.15
C ASN A 214 14.92 0.67 -14.16
N GLU A 215 15.34 1.18 -12.99
CA GLU A 215 14.43 1.60 -11.92
C GLU A 215 13.59 2.82 -12.32
N GLU A 216 14.19 3.76 -13.06
CA GLU A 216 13.49 4.95 -13.58
C GLU A 216 12.46 4.55 -14.64
N ALA A 217 12.80 3.60 -15.52
CA ALA A 217 11.89 3.05 -16.51
C ALA A 217 10.70 2.32 -15.85
N TYR A 218 10.95 1.52 -14.81
CA TYR A 218 9.87 0.86 -14.06
C TYR A 218 8.92 1.86 -13.41
N GLU A 219 9.47 2.92 -12.81
CA GLU A 219 8.67 3.97 -12.18
C GLU A 219 7.83 4.74 -13.20
N LEU A 220 8.40 5.07 -14.35
CA LEU A 220 7.69 5.73 -15.44
C LEU A 220 6.49 4.91 -15.91
N ALA A 221 6.70 3.61 -16.17
CA ALA A 221 5.65 2.71 -16.61
C ALA A 221 4.53 2.59 -15.56
N ARG A 222 4.89 2.43 -14.28
CA ARG A 222 3.95 2.40 -13.15
C ARG A 222 3.13 3.69 -13.10
N ARG A 223 3.79 4.84 -13.19
CA ARG A 223 3.17 6.16 -13.10
C ARG A 223 2.21 6.43 -14.26
N ALA A 224 2.57 6.02 -15.48
CA ALA A 224 1.72 6.17 -16.66
C ALA A 224 0.43 5.34 -16.55
N ILE A 225 0.51 4.04 -16.22
CA ILE A 225 -0.68 3.22 -15.98
C ILE A 225 -1.50 3.77 -14.81
N TYR A 226 -0.85 4.18 -13.72
CA TYR A 226 -1.54 4.77 -12.57
C TYR A 226 -2.39 5.99 -12.96
N HIS A 227 -1.83 6.95 -13.69
CA HIS A 227 -2.59 8.14 -14.10
C HIS A 227 -3.70 7.80 -15.10
N ALA A 228 -3.47 6.83 -15.99
CA ALA A 228 -4.50 6.34 -16.90
C ALA A 228 -5.67 5.71 -16.14
N THR A 229 -5.39 4.80 -15.20
CA THR A 229 -6.43 4.14 -14.38
C THR A 229 -7.18 5.09 -13.45
N HIS A 230 -6.56 6.22 -13.07
CA HIS A 230 -7.21 7.25 -12.27
C HIS A 230 -8.24 8.07 -13.09
N ARG A 231 -8.06 8.16 -14.41
CA ARG A 231 -8.91 8.97 -15.30
C ARG A 231 -9.85 8.14 -16.16
N ASP A 232 -9.45 6.93 -16.53
CA ASP A 232 -10.24 6.00 -17.34
C ASP A 232 -11.04 5.04 -16.46
N ALA A 233 -12.36 5.08 -16.56
CA ALA A 233 -13.27 4.26 -15.75
C ALA A 233 -13.12 2.75 -16.00
N ALA A 234 -12.74 2.39 -17.23
CA ALA A 234 -12.67 0.99 -17.65
C ALA A 234 -11.29 0.36 -17.41
N SER A 235 -10.31 1.15 -16.97
CA SER A 235 -8.99 0.67 -16.53
C SER A 235 -8.89 0.65 -15.00
N GLY A 236 -8.19 -0.34 -14.43
CA GLY A 236 -8.00 -0.41 -12.98
C GLY A 236 -7.43 -1.73 -12.47
N GLY A 237 -7.60 -1.97 -11.17
CA GLY A 237 -7.07 -3.17 -10.49
C GLY A 237 -5.60 -3.02 -10.07
N PHE A 238 -4.76 -3.86 -10.64
CA PHE A 238 -3.32 -3.97 -10.41
C PHE A 238 -2.54 -3.49 -11.62
N ILE A 239 -1.29 -3.10 -11.40
CA ILE A 239 -0.36 -2.74 -12.47
C ILE A 239 0.60 -3.91 -12.66
N ASN A 240 0.49 -4.59 -13.80
CA ASN A 240 1.40 -5.65 -14.19
C ASN A 240 2.52 -5.07 -15.05
N LEU A 241 3.78 -5.43 -14.78
CA LEU A 241 4.95 -4.91 -15.50
C LEU A 241 5.89 -6.05 -15.88
N ALA A 242 6.40 -6.02 -17.11
CA ALA A 242 7.41 -6.94 -17.62
C ALA A 242 8.53 -6.20 -18.35
N SER A 243 9.75 -6.73 -18.30
CA SER A 243 10.92 -6.17 -18.99
C SER A 243 11.59 -7.18 -19.92
N VAL A 244 12.04 -6.69 -21.07
CA VAL A 244 12.68 -7.48 -22.13
C VAL A 244 14.10 -6.95 -22.35
N LEU A 245 15.11 -7.74 -21.98
CA LEU A 245 16.55 -7.37 -21.91
C LEU A 245 17.41 -8.28 -22.84
N PRO A 246 18.69 -7.93 -23.15
CA PRO A 246 19.55 -8.67 -24.10
C PRO A 246 19.74 -10.17 -23.83
N ARG A 247 19.85 -10.56 -22.56
CA ARG A 247 19.48 -11.91 -22.14
C ARG A 247 18.05 -11.78 -21.68
N MET A 248 17.11 -12.47 -22.32
CA MET A 248 15.74 -12.43 -21.82
C MET A 248 15.71 -13.15 -20.48
N LYS A 249 15.84 -12.35 -19.42
CA LYS A 249 15.38 -12.72 -18.11
C LYS A 249 13.89 -12.51 -18.17
N LEU A 250 13.16 -13.62 -18.36
CA LEU A 250 11.84 -13.73 -17.78
C LEU A 250 12.05 -13.69 -16.28
N TYR A 251 12.14 -12.46 -15.79
CA TYR A 251 11.66 -12.20 -14.48
C TYR A 251 10.20 -12.65 -14.49
N GLY A 252 9.91 -13.81 -13.90
CA GLY A 252 8.65 -14.01 -13.22
C GLY A 252 8.60 -13.05 -12.03
N TYR A 253 8.77 -11.76 -12.30
CA TYR A 253 8.50 -10.69 -11.37
C TYR A 253 7.10 -10.26 -11.79
N ILE A 254 6.14 -10.89 -11.12
CA ILE A 254 5.26 -10.05 -10.34
C ILE A 254 6.25 -9.21 -9.51
N LEU A 255 6.59 -8.00 -9.97
CA LEU A 255 6.94 -6.98 -9.00
C LEU A 255 5.66 -6.94 -8.17
N SER A 256 5.72 -7.61 -7.03
CA SER A 256 4.71 -7.59 -5.98
C SER A 256 4.71 -6.21 -5.34
N SER A 257 4.79 -5.15 -6.13
CA SER A 257 3.69 -4.22 -6.10
C SER A 257 2.60 -4.74 -7.05
N ASN A 258 2.02 -5.92 -6.79
CA ASN A 258 0.63 -5.96 -6.31
C ASN A 258 0.26 -4.82 -5.32
N LEU A 259 0.67 -3.58 -5.58
CA LEU A 259 0.02 -2.45 -5.01
C LEU A 259 -1.26 -2.38 -5.80
N SER A 260 -2.36 -2.59 -5.09
CA SER A 260 -3.61 -2.03 -5.55
C SER A 260 -3.37 -0.58 -5.93
N ILE A 261 -3.98 -0.12 -7.03
CA ILE A 261 -3.94 1.29 -7.43
C ILE A 261 -4.36 2.19 -6.25
N LEU A 262 -5.21 1.69 -5.36
CA LEU A 262 -5.60 2.36 -4.11
C LEU A 262 -4.41 2.64 -3.17
N LEU A 263 -3.53 1.66 -2.94
CA LEU A 263 -2.34 1.84 -2.10
C LEU A 263 -1.35 2.85 -2.72
N LEU A 264 -1.15 2.81 -4.05
CA LEU A 264 -0.33 3.80 -4.77
C LEU A 264 -0.90 5.21 -4.63
N ASN A 265 -2.22 5.36 -4.80
CA ASN A 265 -2.89 6.66 -4.68
C ASN A 265 -2.68 7.25 -3.28
N ARG A 266 -2.92 6.44 -2.24
CA ARG A 266 -2.78 6.86 -0.84
C ARG A 266 -1.35 7.33 -0.55
N ASP A 267 -0.35 6.53 -0.91
CA ASP A 267 1.06 6.85 -0.62
C ASP A 267 1.52 8.11 -1.32
N TRP A 268 1.13 8.25 -2.59
CA TRP A 268 1.46 9.43 -3.36
C TRP A 268 0.81 10.68 -2.75
N GLN A 269 -0.48 10.62 -2.37
CA GLN A 269 -1.17 11.74 -1.75
C GLN A 269 -0.55 12.14 -0.40
N ILE A 270 -0.28 11.16 0.48
CA ILE A 270 0.35 11.43 1.78
C ILE A 270 1.76 12.01 1.58
N ARG A 271 2.55 11.46 0.65
CA ARG A 271 3.88 12.00 0.34
C ARG A 271 3.78 13.44 -0.15
N GLN A 272 2.87 13.74 -1.09
CA GLN A 272 2.72 15.10 -1.59
C GLN A 272 2.26 16.07 -0.51
N ALA A 273 1.32 15.67 0.35
CA ALA A 273 0.87 16.47 1.49
C ALA A 273 2.04 16.73 2.47
N PHE A 274 2.82 15.70 2.79
CA PHE A 274 3.98 15.80 3.66
C PHE A 274 5.04 16.73 3.09
N GLN A 275 5.47 16.53 1.84
CA GLN A 275 6.47 17.38 1.18
C GLN A 275 6.01 18.85 1.09
N THR A 276 4.72 19.07 0.82
CA THR A 276 4.12 20.41 0.77
C THR A 276 4.14 21.05 2.16
N ALA A 277 3.76 20.32 3.21
CA ALA A 277 3.82 20.80 4.58
C ALA A 277 5.26 21.15 5.01
N LEU A 278 6.25 20.32 4.65
CA LEU A 278 7.66 20.62 4.92
C LEU A 278 8.11 21.91 4.21
N THR A 279 7.69 22.11 2.97
CA THR A 279 8.07 23.27 2.16
C THR A 279 7.44 24.55 2.68
N LEU A 280 6.15 24.51 3.03
CA LEU A 280 5.38 25.69 3.44
C LEU A 280 5.62 26.08 4.90
N LEU A 281 5.65 25.09 5.81
CA LEU A 281 5.73 25.34 7.26
C LEU A 281 7.18 25.39 7.76
N GLN A 282 8.13 24.84 7.01
CA GLN A 282 9.54 24.70 7.39
C GLN A 282 9.73 24.21 8.84
N PRO A 283 9.08 23.11 9.23
CA PRO A 283 9.08 22.68 10.63
C PRO A 283 10.45 22.17 11.04
N LYS A 284 10.87 22.48 12.27
CA LYS A 284 12.04 21.85 12.90
C LYS A 284 11.73 20.45 13.42
N LEU A 285 10.49 20.24 13.87
CA LEU A 285 10.01 19.01 14.50
C LEU A 285 8.75 18.50 13.79
N VAL A 286 8.68 17.19 13.57
CA VAL A 286 7.50 16.49 13.07
C VAL A 286 7.23 15.28 13.95
N PHE A 287 5.98 15.13 14.37
CA PHE A 287 5.52 13.98 15.15
C PHE A 287 4.55 13.15 14.31
N ILE A 288 4.77 11.83 14.27
CA ILE A 288 3.85 10.85 13.66
C ILE A 288 3.27 10.00 14.79
N LEU A 289 1.95 10.03 14.96
CA LEU A 289 1.27 9.61 16.18
C LEU A 289 0.58 8.24 16.04
N GLY A 290 1.26 7.25 15.49
CA GLY A 290 0.77 5.87 15.40
C GLY A 290 0.25 5.48 14.02
N ASP A 291 -0.31 4.25 13.98
CA ASP A 291 -0.90 3.58 12.82
C ASP A 291 -0.10 3.78 11.51
N ILE A 292 1.22 3.60 11.62
CA ILE A 292 2.15 3.75 10.51
C ILE A 292 2.06 2.54 9.56
N PHE A 293 1.83 1.36 10.12
CA PHE A 293 1.72 0.07 9.47
C PHE A 293 0.35 -0.55 9.80
N ASP A 294 -0.64 -0.33 8.94
CA ASP A 294 -2.03 -0.85 9.10
C ASP A 294 -2.13 -2.34 9.52
N GLU A 295 -1.19 -3.18 9.05
CA GLU A 295 -1.14 -4.64 9.25
C GLU A 295 0.06 -5.09 10.11
N GLY A 296 0.71 -4.16 10.83
CA GLY A 296 1.99 -4.39 11.50
C GLY A 296 2.02 -5.56 12.48
N SER A 297 0.88 -5.88 13.11
CA SER A 297 0.72 -7.04 14.00
C SER A 297 0.72 -8.41 13.30
N TRP A 298 0.42 -8.46 12.00
CA TRP A 298 0.19 -9.71 11.25
C TRP A 298 1.28 -10.02 10.22
N ILE A 299 2.13 -9.04 9.89
CA ILE A 299 3.11 -9.14 8.81
C ILE A 299 4.42 -9.84 9.22
N GLY A 300 5.00 -10.58 8.27
CA GLY A 300 6.33 -11.18 8.39
C GLY A 300 7.48 -10.18 8.20
N ASP A 301 8.72 -10.61 8.35
CA ASP A 301 9.89 -9.72 8.29
C ASP A 301 10.18 -9.13 6.91
N ALA A 302 9.80 -9.85 5.84
CA ALA A 302 9.93 -9.35 4.47
C ALA A 302 8.95 -8.20 4.21
N ASP A 303 7.68 -8.39 4.59
CA ASP A 303 6.63 -7.39 4.45
C ASP A 303 6.89 -6.18 5.36
N PHE A 304 7.38 -6.41 6.57
CA PHE A 304 7.80 -5.33 7.47
C PHE A 304 8.92 -4.47 6.86
N ARG A 305 9.90 -5.09 6.17
CA ARG A 305 10.93 -4.34 5.43
C ARG A 305 10.34 -3.52 4.30
N SER A 306 9.41 -4.08 3.54
CA SER A 306 8.68 -3.36 2.47
C SER A 306 7.91 -2.16 3.04
N HIS A 307 7.21 -2.34 4.17
CA HIS A 307 6.50 -1.26 4.86
C HIS A 307 7.45 -0.18 5.38
N LEU A 308 8.63 -0.55 5.87
CA LEU A 308 9.65 0.40 6.33
C LEU A 308 10.23 1.21 5.15
N GLU A 309 10.51 0.57 4.02
CA GLU A 309 10.96 1.24 2.80
C GLU A 309 9.89 2.22 2.28
N ARG A 310 8.62 1.79 2.27
CA ARG A 310 7.46 2.62 1.95
C ARG A 310 7.34 3.82 2.89
N TYR A 311 7.49 3.62 4.21
CA TYR A 311 7.49 4.72 5.19
C TYR A 311 8.60 5.73 4.90
N HIS A 312 9.83 5.28 4.66
CA HIS A 312 10.95 6.16 4.34
C HIS A 312 10.76 6.88 3.00
N TYR A 313 10.07 6.26 2.05
CA TYR A 313 9.67 6.90 0.81
C TYR A 313 8.60 7.99 1.06
N ILE A 314 7.53 7.70 1.81
CA ILE A 314 6.45 8.67 2.05
C ILE A 314 6.96 9.88 2.84
N PHE A 315 7.67 9.63 3.94
CA PHE A 315 8.15 10.65 4.87
C PHE A 315 9.61 11.04 4.63
N GLN A 316 10.05 11.05 3.38
CA GLN A 316 11.40 11.47 3.02
C GLN A 316 11.65 12.93 3.46
N HIS A 317 12.73 13.19 4.20
CA HIS A 317 13.05 14.52 4.72
C HIS A 317 14.57 14.70 4.89
N ASP A 318 15.00 15.97 4.99
CA ASP A 318 16.38 16.32 5.32
C ASP A 318 16.63 16.15 6.83
N ARG A 319 17.25 15.03 7.19
CA ARG A 319 17.55 14.66 8.58
C ARG A 319 18.50 15.63 9.29
N SER A 320 19.20 16.50 8.55
CA SER A 320 20.06 17.54 9.15
C SER A 320 19.27 18.76 9.64
N LYS A 321 18.04 18.95 9.13
CA LYS A 321 17.20 20.13 9.43
C LYS A 321 15.96 19.78 10.23
N ILE A 322 15.42 18.58 10.03
CA ILE A 322 14.11 18.18 10.53
C ILE A 322 14.27 16.91 11.37
N ILE A 323 13.76 16.96 12.60
CA ILE A 323 13.68 15.81 13.49
C ILE A 323 12.27 15.22 13.39
N VAL A 324 12.19 13.95 13.00
CA VAL A 324 10.94 13.18 12.98
C VAL A 324 10.91 12.22 14.15
N LYS A 325 9.84 12.24 14.94
CA LYS A 325 9.60 11.34 16.07
C LYS A 325 8.31 10.54 15.85
N ASN A 326 8.39 9.23 16.07
CA ASN A 326 7.27 8.32 15.93
C ASN A 326 6.77 7.85 17.29
N VAL A 327 5.45 7.77 17.42
CA VAL A 327 4.75 7.01 18.44
C VAL A 327 4.13 5.79 17.78
N VAL A 328 4.07 4.67 18.52
CA VAL A 328 3.49 3.42 18.02
C VAL A 328 1.98 3.42 18.21
N GLY A 329 1.25 2.87 17.23
CA GLY A 329 -0.19 2.66 17.29
C GLY A 329 -0.61 1.20 17.40
N ASN A 330 -1.92 0.96 17.54
CA ASN A 330 -2.47 -0.39 17.67
C ASN A 330 -2.43 -1.17 16.35
N HIS A 331 -2.44 -0.51 15.19
CA HIS A 331 -2.26 -1.20 13.92
C HIS A 331 -0.81 -1.63 13.70
N ASP A 332 0.15 -0.90 14.27
CA ASP A 332 1.58 -1.18 14.13
C ASP A 332 2.02 -2.47 14.83
N ILE A 333 1.51 -2.72 16.05
CA ILE A 333 1.99 -3.80 16.91
C ILE A 333 0.86 -4.65 17.54
N GLY A 334 -0.40 -4.24 17.38
CA GLY A 334 -1.57 -4.91 17.95
C GLY A 334 -2.10 -4.26 19.23
N PHE A 335 -3.22 -4.81 19.72
CA PHE A 335 -3.79 -4.47 21.02
C PHE A 335 -3.23 -5.36 22.11
N HIS A 336 -2.76 -4.77 23.23
CA HIS A 336 -2.36 -5.44 24.47
C HIS A 336 -1.96 -6.94 24.38
N TYR A 337 -2.90 -7.91 24.42
CA TYR A 337 -2.57 -9.35 24.35
C TYR A 337 -2.19 -9.87 22.96
N ALA A 338 -2.55 -9.15 21.89
CA ALA A 338 -2.08 -9.39 20.53
C ALA A 338 -0.65 -8.85 20.28
N ILE A 339 -0.03 -8.16 21.26
CA ILE A 339 1.33 -7.65 21.11
C ILE A 339 2.33 -8.73 21.50
N TYR A 340 3.06 -9.23 20.51
CA TYR A 340 4.19 -10.14 20.73
C TYR A 340 5.49 -9.37 20.99
N PRO A 341 6.33 -9.76 21.97
CA PRO A 341 7.60 -9.08 22.26
C PRO A 341 8.50 -8.89 21.04
N TYR A 342 8.48 -9.85 20.10
CA TYR A 342 9.22 -9.77 18.85
C TYR A 342 8.73 -8.61 17.95
N VAL A 343 7.41 -8.50 17.75
CA VAL A 343 6.77 -7.48 16.88
C VAL A 343 7.01 -6.07 17.43
N ASP A 344 6.88 -5.93 18.73
CA ASP A 344 7.15 -4.67 19.44
C ASP A 344 8.64 -4.29 19.35
N ASN A 345 9.56 -5.22 19.63
CA ASN A 345 11.00 -4.97 19.57
C ASN A 345 11.47 -4.59 18.15
N ARG A 346 11.01 -5.29 17.10
CA ARG A 346 11.38 -4.97 15.71
C ARG A 346 10.90 -3.56 15.31
N PHE A 347 9.70 -3.17 15.73
CA PHE A 347 9.15 -1.83 15.47
C PHE A 347 10.00 -0.78 16.18
N ARG A 348 10.19 -0.92 17.51
CA ARG A 348 10.98 0.01 18.32
C ARG A 348 12.38 0.22 17.75
N ARG A 349 13.09 -0.85 17.40
CA ARG A 349 14.46 -0.77 16.87
C ARG A 349 14.60 -0.01 15.55
N LYS A 350 13.54 0.07 14.74
CA LYS A 350 13.58 0.68 13.40
C LYS A 350 12.89 2.03 13.33
N MET A 351 11.86 2.23 14.16
CA MET A 351 11.02 3.43 14.14
C MET A 351 11.36 4.42 15.26
N THR A 352 12.20 4.03 16.23
CA THR A 352 12.67 4.93 17.29
C THR A 352 14.19 5.11 17.24
N PRO A 353 14.73 6.22 17.77
CA PRO A 353 16.16 6.52 17.70
C PRO A 353 17.03 5.56 18.53
N SER A 354 16.47 4.93 19.56
CA SER A 354 17.19 4.06 20.50
C SER A 354 16.88 2.58 20.27
N ARG A 355 17.93 1.75 20.24
CA ARG A 355 17.78 0.28 20.16
C ARG A 355 17.04 -0.30 21.38
N ASN A 356 17.01 0.42 22.50
CA ASN A 356 16.35 0.04 23.75
C ASN A 356 15.26 1.05 24.13
N SER A 357 14.53 1.60 23.14
CA SER A 357 13.41 2.49 23.45
C SER A 357 12.35 1.77 24.30
N SER A 358 11.85 2.45 25.32
CA SER A 358 10.79 1.95 26.18
C SER A 358 9.38 2.29 25.66
N SER A 359 8.36 1.59 26.15
CA SER A 359 6.94 1.86 25.83
C SER A 359 6.47 3.25 26.26
N VAL A 360 7.04 3.77 27.36
CA VAL A 360 6.85 5.15 27.82
C VAL A 360 8.22 5.77 28.01
N ARG A 361 8.45 6.93 27.38
CA ARG A 361 9.76 7.58 27.32
C ARG A 361 9.67 9.11 27.36
N LEU A 362 10.72 9.72 27.85
CA LEU A 362 10.90 11.17 27.95
C LEU A 362 11.94 11.62 26.92
N TRP A 363 11.58 12.60 26.10
CA TRP A 363 12.50 13.26 25.19
C TRP A 363 12.53 14.76 25.48
N SER A 364 13.71 15.33 25.61
CA SER A 364 13.89 16.75 25.91
C SER A 364 14.54 17.44 24.72
N HIS A 365 13.92 18.50 24.21
CA HIS A 365 14.48 19.24 23.10
C HIS A 365 14.09 20.72 23.17
N ALA A 366 15.06 21.60 22.96
CA ALA A 366 14.89 23.06 22.95
C ALA A 366 14.14 23.60 24.19
N GLY A 367 14.40 23.02 25.37
CA GLY A 367 13.77 23.43 26.63
C GLY A 367 12.34 22.91 26.85
N VAL A 368 11.82 22.04 25.98
CA VAL A 368 10.51 21.39 26.12
C VAL A 368 10.70 19.89 26.34
N HIS A 369 9.91 19.27 27.23
CA HIS A 369 9.89 17.81 27.35
C HIS A 369 8.63 17.25 26.72
N TYR A 370 8.84 16.14 26.02
CA TYR A 370 7.85 15.35 25.35
C TYR A 370 7.80 13.99 26.04
N VAL A 371 6.63 13.64 26.56
CA VAL A 371 6.37 12.30 27.08
C VAL A 371 5.71 11.51 25.95
N MET A 372 6.44 10.55 25.38
CA MET A 372 5.91 9.65 24.35
C MET A 372 5.41 8.38 25.02
N ALA A 373 4.14 8.03 24.83
CA ALA A 373 3.49 6.93 25.51
C ALA A 373 2.77 6.00 24.52
N ASN A 374 3.11 4.70 24.59
CA ASN A 374 2.35 3.64 23.97
C ASN A 374 1.13 3.32 24.85
N SER A 375 -0.07 3.76 24.42
CA SER A 375 -1.30 3.54 25.18
C SER A 375 -1.65 2.06 25.38
N MET A 376 -1.09 1.15 24.56
CA MET A 376 -1.34 -0.29 24.68
C MET A 376 -0.66 -0.92 25.90
N ALA A 377 0.22 -0.17 26.56
CA ALA A 377 0.94 -0.59 27.75
C ALA A 377 0.28 -0.21 29.07
N PHE A 378 -0.92 0.39 29.05
CA PHE A 378 -1.56 0.94 30.25
C PHE A 378 -2.64 0.03 30.87
N GLU A 379 -2.74 -1.23 30.45
CA GLU A 379 -3.67 -2.20 31.05
C GLU A 379 -3.36 -2.42 32.54
N GLY A 380 -2.08 -2.51 32.88
CA GLY A 380 -1.57 -2.68 34.24
C GLY A 380 -1.99 -4.00 34.88
N ASP A 381 -1.86 -5.06 34.10
CA ASP A 381 -1.99 -6.47 34.46
C ASP A 381 -0.60 -7.17 34.47
N GLU A 382 0.45 -6.39 34.74
CA GLU A 382 1.85 -6.83 34.77
C GLU A 382 2.38 -7.43 33.46
N CYS A 383 1.73 -7.16 32.32
CA CYS A 383 2.23 -7.58 31.01
C CYS A 383 3.68 -7.15 30.74
N TYR A 384 4.36 -7.84 29.81
CA TYR A 384 5.77 -7.60 29.44
C TYR A 384 6.12 -6.11 29.27
N LEU A 385 5.23 -5.35 28.63
CA LEU A 385 5.39 -3.92 28.34
C LEU A 385 4.71 -2.99 29.37
N CYS A 386 3.79 -3.51 30.19
CA CYS A 386 3.00 -2.76 31.17
C CYS A 386 3.82 -2.43 32.42
N SER A 387 4.54 -3.43 32.94
CA SER A 387 5.40 -3.27 34.12
C SER A 387 6.55 -2.30 33.85
N GLU A 388 7.02 -2.21 32.60
CA GLU A 388 7.96 -1.19 32.17
C GLU A 388 7.29 0.20 32.06
N ALA A 389 6.12 0.27 31.43
CA ALA A 389 5.38 1.51 31.28
C ALA A 389 5.02 2.16 32.61
N GLU A 390 4.47 1.41 33.57
CA GLU A 390 4.11 1.92 34.89
C GLU A 390 5.33 2.47 35.64
N ARG A 391 6.44 1.71 35.69
CA ARG A 391 7.69 2.16 36.30
C ARG A 391 8.20 3.45 35.65
N ASN A 392 8.15 3.55 34.32
CA ASN A 392 8.61 4.72 33.60
C ASN A 392 7.69 5.93 33.83
N VAL A 393 6.36 5.75 33.86
CA VAL A 393 5.41 6.83 34.21
C VAL A 393 5.75 7.40 35.59
N HIS A 394 5.96 6.53 36.59
CA HIS A 394 6.35 6.95 37.94
C HIS A 394 7.70 7.69 37.96
N ALA A 395 8.71 7.15 37.26
CA ALA A 395 10.04 7.75 37.21
C ALA A 395 10.05 9.12 36.49
N ILE A 396 9.31 9.23 35.39
CA ILE A 396 9.15 10.48 34.63
C ILE A 396 8.39 11.52 35.45
N ALA A 397 7.26 11.14 36.07
CA ALA A 397 6.50 12.03 36.92
C ALA A 397 7.33 12.56 38.09
N TYR A 398 8.07 11.68 38.76
CA TYR A 398 8.99 12.06 39.83
C TYR A 398 10.07 13.04 39.34
N ARG A 399 10.70 12.76 38.20
CA ARG A 399 11.71 13.65 37.58
C ARG A 399 11.14 15.04 37.28
N LEU A 400 9.96 15.10 36.67
CA LEU A 400 9.28 16.36 36.32
C LEU A 400 8.85 17.17 37.56
N GLN A 401 8.45 16.49 38.64
CA GLN A 401 8.10 17.12 39.92
C GLN A 401 9.32 17.68 40.65
N CYS A 402 10.46 17.01 40.53
CA CYS A 402 11.71 17.43 41.16
C CYS A 402 12.46 18.55 40.42
N MET A 403 11.95 19.02 39.28
CA MET A 403 12.57 20.12 38.54
C MET A 403 12.40 21.48 39.24
N PRO A 404 13.39 22.39 39.16
CA PRO A 404 13.41 23.65 39.91
C PRO A 404 12.16 24.52 39.73
N VAL A 405 11.59 24.55 38.51
CA VAL A 405 10.42 25.37 38.14
C VAL A 405 9.12 24.94 38.84
N ASN A 406 9.03 23.68 39.29
CA ASN A 406 7.84 23.12 39.97
C ASN A 406 7.99 23.06 41.50
N ARG A 407 9.10 23.56 42.07
CA ARG A 407 9.28 23.62 43.52
C ARG A 407 8.30 24.63 44.13
N SER A 408 7.18 24.13 44.65
CA SER A 408 6.40 24.89 45.63
C SER A 408 7.30 25.18 46.85
N PRO A 409 7.26 26.39 47.44
CA PRO A 409 7.98 26.69 48.69
C PRO A 409 7.63 25.74 49.85
N THR A 410 6.50 25.02 49.73
CA THR A 410 5.96 24.07 50.71
C THR A 410 6.18 22.59 50.34
N ALA A 411 6.83 22.27 49.23
CA ALA A 411 7.02 20.88 48.80
C ALA A 411 8.12 20.18 49.61
N VAL A 412 7.72 19.49 50.68
CA VAL A 412 8.55 18.59 51.50
C VAL A 412 8.80 17.24 50.79
N ALA A 413 9.03 17.25 49.47
CA ALA A 413 9.41 16.03 48.77
C ALA A 413 10.94 15.92 48.76
N ARG A 414 11.47 14.82 49.30
CA ARG A 414 12.90 14.46 49.24
C ARG A 414 13.30 14.20 47.79
N CYS A 415 13.59 15.25 47.03
CA CYS A 415 14.29 15.15 45.75
C CYS A 415 15.79 15.02 46.05
N PRO A 416 16.51 14.06 45.45
CA PRO A 416 17.95 13.94 45.66
C PRO A 416 18.65 15.25 45.27
N LEU A 417 19.60 15.67 46.11
CA LEU A 417 20.32 16.94 45.95
C LEU A 417 21.27 16.94 44.73
N GLU A 418 21.60 15.78 44.19
CA GLU A 418 22.39 15.61 42.98
C GLU A 418 21.82 14.46 42.13
N GLU A 419 21.23 14.80 40.98
CA GLU A 419 21.01 13.81 39.92
C GLU A 419 22.34 13.64 39.16
N ASP A 420 22.87 12.42 39.11
CA ASP A 420 23.96 12.08 38.20
C ASP A 420 23.41 12.07 36.75
N TYR A 421 23.72 13.13 35.99
CA TYR A 421 23.34 13.28 34.59
C TYR A 421 24.27 12.53 33.63
N SER A 422 25.28 11.82 34.14
CA SER A 422 26.30 11.16 33.31
C SER A 422 25.83 9.85 32.68
N GLN A 423 24.74 9.24 33.17
CA GLN A 423 24.16 8.02 32.59
C GLN A 423 22.73 8.21 32.09
N PRO A 424 22.43 7.83 30.83
CA PRO A 424 21.06 7.86 30.31
C PRO A 424 20.22 6.82 31.05
N LYS A 425 19.21 7.28 31.81
CA LYS A 425 18.18 6.40 32.38
C LYS A 425 17.43 5.71 31.23
N SER A 426 17.01 4.46 31.44
CA SER A 426 16.37 3.62 30.41
C SER A 426 15.13 4.25 29.74
N PHE A 427 14.49 5.23 30.39
CA PHE A 427 13.29 5.92 29.90
C PHE A 427 13.58 7.25 29.20
N VAL A 428 14.83 7.73 29.16
CA VAL A 428 15.20 8.98 28.48
C VAL A 428 15.76 8.66 27.10
N ASP A 429 15.20 9.27 26.07
CA ASP A 429 15.69 9.12 24.70
C ASP A 429 17.14 9.64 24.60
N LEU A 430 18.03 8.88 23.95
CA LEU A 430 19.48 9.17 23.86
C LEU A 430 19.78 10.50 23.17
N ASP A 431 18.90 10.96 22.30
CA ASP A 431 18.97 12.23 21.58
C ASP A 431 18.22 13.36 22.30
N SER A 432 18.06 13.25 23.62
CA SER A 432 17.57 14.33 24.47
C SER A 432 18.70 15.32 24.80
N ASP A 433 18.37 16.60 24.86
CA ASP A 433 19.28 17.64 25.31
C ASP A 433 19.71 17.39 26.77
N THR A 434 21.03 17.39 27.03
CA THR A 434 21.62 17.12 28.35
C THR A 434 21.91 18.38 29.17
N SER A 435 21.80 19.56 28.57
CA SER A 435 22.07 20.84 29.24
C SER A 435 20.99 21.17 30.28
N ARG A 436 21.39 21.73 31.43
CA ARG A 436 20.49 22.19 32.51
C ARG A 436 19.75 23.46 32.08
N PRO A 437 18.41 23.45 31.90
CA PRO A 437 17.67 24.67 31.60
C PRO A 437 16.86 25.09 32.82
N ASP A 438 17.26 26.20 33.44
CA ASP A 438 16.49 26.86 34.51
C ASP A 438 15.12 27.41 34.03
N SER A 439 14.78 27.23 32.74
CA SER A 439 13.60 27.75 32.04
C SER A 439 12.70 26.64 31.47
N TYR A 440 12.48 25.57 32.22
CA TYR A 440 11.75 24.40 31.74
C TYR A 440 10.21 24.57 31.77
N THR A 441 9.49 24.16 30.70
CA THR A 441 8.02 24.30 30.56
C THR A 441 7.26 23.05 31.02
N ARG A 442 5.94 23.11 31.22
CA ARG A 442 5.15 21.88 31.42
C ARG A 442 5.31 20.91 30.23
N PRO A 443 5.34 19.59 30.44
CA PRO A 443 5.60 18.62 29.38
C PRO A 443 4.44 18.49 28.39
N ILE A 444 4.74 18.07 27.17
CA ILE A 444 3.77 17.73 26.13
C ILE A 444 3.66 16.20 26.05
N LEU A 445 2.44 15.66 26.12
CA LEU A 445 2.21 14.24 25.91
C LEU A 445 1.98 13.94 24.43
N LEU A 446 2.65 12.92 23.90
CA LEU A 446 2.47 12.39 22.56
C LEU A 446 2.04 10.93 22.68
N GLN A 447 0.86 10.58 22.18
CA GLN A 447 0.35 9.21 22.23
C GLN A 447 -0.52 8.86 21.03
N HIS A 448 -0.69 7.57 20.74
CA HIS A 448 -1.75 7.07 19.87
C HIS A 448 -2.87 6.53 20.74
N PHE A 449 -4.12 6.94 20.52
CA PHE A 449 -5.18 6.71 21.49
C PHE A 449 -6.34 5.85 20.94
N PRO A 450 -6.25 4.52 21.06
CA PRO A 450 -7.35 3.63 20.74
C PRO A 450 -8.21 3.38 21.97
N LEU A 451 -9.23 4.22 22.15
CA LEU A 451 -10.19 4.10 23.25
C LEU A 451 -10.92 2.75 23.30
N TYR A 452 -11.32 2.35 24.51
CA TYR A 452 -12.32 1.30 24.72
C TYR A 452 -13.58 1.57 23.91
N ARG A 453 -14.05 0.53 23.23
CA ARG A 453 -15.33 0.51 22.51
C ARG A 453 -15.96 -0.86 22.68
N ASP A 454 -17.26 -0.88 22.97
CA ASP A 454 -18.04 -2.12 23.02
C ASP A 454 -18.40 -2.64 21.63
N THR A 455 -18.81 -1.74 20.73
CA THR A 455 -19.22 -2.03 19.35
C THR A 455 -19.01 -0.78 18.48
N GLU A 456 -19.20 -0.89 17.16
CA GLU A 456 -19.24 0.25 16.23
C GLU A 456 -20.67 0.58 15.79
N SER A 457 -21.66 0.14 16.57
CA SER A 457 -23.08 0.30 16.25
C SER A 457 -23.52 1.77 16.16
N SER A 458 -22.88 2.67 16.91
CA SER A 458 -23.11 4.12 16.87
C SER A 458 -22.47 4.82 15.67
N CYS A 459 -21.61 4.13 14.91
CA CYS A 459 -20.93 4.73 13.77
C CYS A 459 -21.83 4.76 12.51
N SER A 460 -21.80 5.90 11.81
CA SER A 460 -22.44 6.17 10.53
C SER A 460 -21.95 5.22 9.43
N SER A 461 -22.86 4.92 8.50
CA SER A 461 -22.59 4.16 7.26
C SER A 461 -21.85 4.96 6.19
N GLN A 462 -21.52 6.21 6.48
CA GLN A 462 -20.76 7.08 5.60
C GLN A 462 -19.37 7.35 6.21
N PRO A 463 -18.30 7.16 5.42
CA PRO A 463 -18.20 6.99 3.98
C PRO A 463 -18.13 5.50 3.63
N ALA A 464 -17.91 5.19 2.36
CA ALA A 464 -17.89 3.83 1.82
C ALA A 464 -16.82 2.89 2.44
N ASP A 465 -15.83 3.43 3.12
CA ASP A 465 -14.78 2.71 3.86
C ASP A 465 -15.15 2.42 5.32
N ALA A 466 -16.31 2.92 5.80
CA ALA A 466 -16.80 2.57 7.12
C ALA A 466 -17.15 1.08 7.19
N MET A 467 -16.75 0.42 8.28
CA MET A 467 -16.98 -1.02 8.49
C MET A 467 -18.42 -1.42 8.14
N PRO A 468 -18.68 -2.54 7.43
CA PRO A 468 -20.04 -2.94 7.07
C PRO A 468 -20.95 -3.07 8.29
N HIS A 469 -22.26 -2.83 8.12
CA HIS A 469 -23.24 -2.89 9.21
C HIS A 469 -23.20 -4.21 10.00
N THR A 470 -22.98 -5.33 9.30
CA THR A 470 -22.82 -6.65 9.92
C THR A 470 -21.60 -6.74 10.84
N GLY A 471 -20.50 -6.06 10.49
CA GLY A 471 -19.30 -5.96 11.32
C GLY A 471 -19.47 -5.04 12.54
N ARG A 472 -20.35 -4.04 12.46
CA ARG A 472 -20.58 -3.05 13.55
C ARG A 472 -21.24 -3.60 14.78
N LEU A 473 -22.11 -4.59 14.57
CA LEU A 473 -22.80 -5.28 15.66
C LEU A 473 -21.89 -6.27 16.37
N LYS A 474 -20.68 -6.54 15.86
CA LYS A 474 -19.72 -7.40 16.52
C LYS A 474 -19.21 -6.72 17.78
N LYS A 475 -19.42 -7.38 18.92
CA LYS A 475 -18.86 -6.95 20.19
C LYS A 475 -17.34 -7.09 20.16
N TYR A 476 -16.64 -6.02 20.49
CA TYR A 476 -15.18 -6.05 20.63
C TYR A 476 -14.78 -6.76 21.91
N ARG A 477 -13.72 -7.56 21.84
CA ARG A 477 -13.10 -8.18 23.00
C ARG A 477 -12.10 -7.19 23.58
N PRO A 478 -12.29 -6.72 24.83
CA PRO A 478 -11.28 -5.92 25.52
C PRO A 478 -9.92 -6.64 25.49
N ARG A 479 -8.84 -5.88 25.37
CA ARG A 479 -7.44 -6.33 25.33
C ARG A 479 -6.99 -7.04 24.05
N TRP A 480 -7.91 -7.36 23.15
CA TRP A 480 -7.65 -8.03 21.87
C TRP A 480 -8.08 -7.21 20.66
N ASP A 481 -9.28 -6.63 20.73
CA ASP A 481 -9.88 -5.85 19.66
C ASP A 481 -9.99 -4.35 20.02
N CYS A 482 -9.90 -4.00 21.32
CA CYS A 482 -9.88 -2.63 21.85
C CYS A 482 -9.13 -2.58 23.21
N LEU A 483 -8.74 -1.39 23.70
CA LEU A 483 -8.26 -1.23 25.09
C LEU A 483 -9.38 -1.56 26.08
N SER A 484 -9.06 -2.02 27.30
CA SER A 484 -10.09 -2.10 28.33
C SER A 484 -10.52 -0.71 28.84
N LEU A 485 -11.68 -0.68 29.50
CA LEU A 485 -12.16 0.52 30.19
C LEU A 485 -11.17 0.97 31.27
N GLU A 486 -10.61 0.01 32.03
CA GLU A 486 -9.60 0.26 33.06
C GLU A 486 -8.32 0.85 32.46
N ALA A 487 -7.84 0.32 31.34
CA ALA A 487 -6.69 0.85 30.63
C ALA A 487 -6.95 2.28 30.14
N SER A 488 -8.13 2.54 29.59
CA SER A 488 -8.52 3.88 29.12
C SER A 488 -8.55 4.90 30.27
N GLN A 489 -9.06 4.49 31.45
CA GLN A 489 -9.03 5.29 32.68
C GLN A 489 -7.61 5.46 33.25
N LYS A 490 -6.76 4.43 33.17
CA LYS A 490 -5.35 4.49 33.56
C LYS A 490 -4.53 5.40 32.67
N VAL A 491 -4.81 5.44 31.36
CA VAL A 491 -4.21 6.45 30.47
C VAL A 491 -4.63 7.84 30.94
N SER A 492 -5.93 8.08 31.14
CA SER A 492 -6.43 9.38 31.61
C SER A 492 -5.80 9.83 32.96
N SER A 493 -5.75 8.94 33.95
CA SER A 493 -5.17 9.21 35.26
C SER A 493 -3.63 9.21 35.27
N GLY A 494 -2.97 8.50 34.35
CA GLY A 494 -1.53 8.57 34.15
C GLY A 494 -1.10 9.92 33.60
N ILE A 495 -1.90 10.50 32.70
CA ILE A 495 -1.67 11.81 32.09
C ILE A 495 -1.74 12.93 33.13
N THR A 496 -2.66 12.85 34.10
CA THR A 496 -2.79 13.89 35.14
C THR A 496 -1.56 13.99 36.04
N ARG A 497 -0.77 12.92 36.20
CA ARG A 497 0.46 12.92 37.02
C ARG A 497 1.58 13.81 36.47
N PHE A 498 1.59 14.08 35.17
CA PHE A 498 2.63 14.86 34.52
C PHE A 498 2.42 16.38 34.58
N ARG A 499 1.22 16.85 34.97
CA ARG A 499 0.83 18.27 34.86
C ARG A 499 1.17 18.85 33.48
N ILE A 500 0.60 18.25 32.44
CA ILE A 500 0.93 18.54 31.04
C ILE A 500 0.56 19.97 30.62
N ALA A 501 1.29 20.51 29.65
CA ALA A 501 0.90 21.71 28.91
C ALA A 501 -0.14 21.37 27.83
N ALA A 502 0.12 20.28 27.12
CA ALA A 502 -0.68 19.81 26.00
C ALA A 502 -0.60 18.29 25.89
N ALA A 503 -1.64 17.68 25.33
CA ALA A 503 -1.61 16.32 24.81
C ALA A 503 -1.89 16.37 23.31
N LEU A 504 -1.12 15.65 22.52
CA LEU A 504 -1.39 15.38 21.11
C LEU A 504 -1.65 13.89 20.97
N ALA A 505 -2.86 13.55 20.52
CA ALA A 505 -3.27 12.18 20.32
C ALA A 505 -3.99 12.01 18.99
N GLU A 506 -3.65 10.94 18.28
CA GLU A 506 -4.42 10.47 17.13
C GLU A 506 -5.50 9.49 17.63
N LEU A 507 -6.76 9.81 17.34
CA LEU A 507 -7.88 8.89 17.53
C LEU A 507 -7.93 7.95 16.33
N THR A 508 -8.18 6.66 16.57
CA THR A 508 -8.24 5.59 15.56
C THR A 508 -9.31 5.76 14.45
N LYS A 509 -9.97 6.91 14.38
CA LYS A 509 -10.65 7.46 13.19
C LYS A 509 -10.51 8.99 13.23
N HIS A 510 -9.45 9.49 12.58
CA HIS A 510 -9.19 10.89 12.20
C HIS A 510 -9.72 11.97 13.17
N GLY A 511 -8.92 12.28 14.19
CA GLY A 511 -9.11 13.47 15.02
C GLY A 511 -7.91 13.71 15.93
N LEU A 512 -7.38 14.93 15.90
CA LEU A 512 -6.36 15.41 16.83
C LEU A 512 -7.06 16.08 18.01
N ALA A 513 -6.89 15.54 19.22
CA ALA A 513 -7.34 16.22 20.43
C ALA A 513 -6.16 17.02 21.03
N ILE A 514 -6.34 18.34 21.22
CA ILE A 514 -5.41 19.22 21.94
C ILE A 514 -6.08 19.63 23.26
N CYS A 515 -5.40 19.38 24.39
CA CYS A 515 -5.91 19.74 25.71
C CYS A 515 -4.95 20.73 26.39
N ASP A 516 -5.36 21.99 26.57
CA ASP A 516 -4.60 22.99 27.34
C ASP A 516 -5.14 23.06 28.78
N GLN A 517 -4.30 22.72 29.77
CA GLN A 517 -4.67 22.76 31.19
C GLN A 517 -4.65 24.19 31.79
N ARG A 518 -4.41 25.26 31.02
CA ARG A 518 -4.41 26.65 31.53
C ARG A 518 -5.79 27.31 31.58
N SER A 519 -6.71 27.02 30.66
CA SER A 519 -7.98 27.77 30.53
C SER A 519 -9.17 27.11 31.23
N GLY A 520 -9.15 25.80 31.47
CA GLY A 520 -10.33 25.07 31.95
C GLY A 520 -11.46 24.97 30.91
N ASP A 521 -11.24 25.45 29.69
CA ASP A 521 -12.20 25.38 28.58
C ASP A 521 -12.06 24.06 27.80
N GLU A 522 -13.20 23.48 27.43
CA GLU A 522 -13.28 22.29 26.58
C GLU A 522 -12.93 22.60 25.11
N ILE A 523 -12.03 21.77 24.58
CA ILE A 523 -12.09 21.09 23.28
C ILE A 523 -12.41 21.97 22.05
N ALA A 524 -11.36 22.43 21.35
CA ALA A 524 -11.46 22.67 19.92
C ALA A 524 -11.30 21.34 19.18
N HIS A 525 -12.43 20.68 18.86
CA HIS A 525 -12.46 19.70 17.78
C HIS A 525 -12.29 20.49 16.47
N ASP A 526 -11.19 20.31 15.75
CA ASP A 526 -11.20 20.71 14.34
C ASP A 526 -12.29 19.87 13.65
N ARG A 527 -13.36 20.55 13.22
CA ARG A 527 -14.60 19.94 12.71
C ARG A 527 -14.47 19.41 11.29
N ASN A 528 -13.28 19.43 10.69
CA ASN A 528 -13.07 18.92 9.36
C ASN A 528 -12.44 17.53 9.42
N THR A 529 -13.21 16.51 9.04
CA THR A 529 -12.89 15.07 8.92
C THR A 529 -13.10 14.16 10.14
N ALA A 530 -14.10 14.44 10.97
CA ALA A 530 -14.75 13.38 11.77
C ALA A 530 -15.67 12.55 10.87
N ILE A 531 -15.08 11.60 10.16
CA ILE A 531 -15.80 10.64 9.36
C ILE A 531 -16.51 9.63 10.30
N GLY A 532 -17.77 9.94 10.63
CA GLY A 532 -18.81 8.94 10.84
C GLY A 532 -18.91 8.24 12.21
N CYS A 533 -18.44 8.78 13.33
CA CYS A 533 -18.84 8.23 14.64
C CYS A 533 -18.97 9.34 15.71
N PRO A 534 -20.15 9.98 15.82
CA PRO A 534 -20.42 10.96 16.86
C PRO A 534 -20.91 10.26 18.15
N GLU A 535 -20.37 10.71 19.30
CA GLU A 535 -20.70 10.34 20.70
C GLU A 535 -19.97 9.09 21.27
N ARG A 536 -19.28 9.13 22.43
CA ARG A 536 -19.33 10.02 23.61
C ARG A 536 -17.93 10.30 24.21
N THR A 537 -17.62 11.58 24.44
CA THR A 537 -16.75 12.08 25.53
C THR A 537 -17.57 12.73 26.65
N TYR A 538 -18.90 12.59 26.62
CA TYR A 538 -19.78 12.98 27.72
C TYR A 538 -19.97 11.80 28.67
N GLU A 539 -19.09 11.69 29.66
CA GLU A 539 -19.44 11.24 31.01
C GLU A 539 -18.32 11.70 31.95
N ARG A 540 -18.50 12.91 32.48
CA ARG A 540 -17.78 13.40 33.66
C ARG A 540 -18.12 12.49 34.83
N HIS A 541 -17.10 12.00 35.53
CA HIS A 541 -16.94 12.13 36.98
C HIS A 541 -15.49 11.95 37.40
#